data_AF-A0AAV8X260-F1
#
_entry.id   AF-A0AAV8X260-F1
#
_cell.length_a   1.000
_cell.length_b   1.000
_cell.length_c   1.000
_cell.angle_alpha   90.00
_cell.angle_beta   90.00
_cell.angle_gamma   90.00
#
_symmetry.space_group_name_H-M   'P 1'
#
loop_
_entity.id
_entity.type
_entity.pdbx_description
1 polymer ?
#
loop_
_entity_poly.entity_id
_entity_poly.type
_entity_poly.pdbx_seq_one_letter_code
_entity_poly.pdbx_strand_id
1 'polypeptide(L)'
;MKLQSYESVVNSNKEDCLNILTDAEKELTKHFKRVITVGKGSKPVSILFPKRVQEFVDMMLLVRKTTTVVPKENPFLFALAGSWIDGSSTLRKYAVSCGAQNPATLTSSRLRKQIATVLQILNLTEIEMEQVATFMGHTKKTHEEFYRYFNFL
;
A
#
# COMPACT_ATOMS: atom_id res chain seq x y z
N MET A 1 -2.52 2.78 -9.82
CA MET A 1 -3.79 2.11 -9.48
C MET A 1 -4.91 2.68 -10.34
N LYS A 2 -5.76 1.83 -10.90
CA LYS A 2 -6.93 2.26 -11.67
C LYS A 2 -8.09 2.63 -10.73
N LEU A 3 -8.90 3.60 -11.12
CA LEU A 3 -10.07 4.04 -10.33
C LEU A 3 -11.03 2.86 -10.08
N GLN A 4 -11.30 2.08 -11.13
CA GLN A 4 -12.13 0.88 -11.06
C GLN A 4 -11.65 -0.13 -10.01
N SER A 5 -10.34 -0.29 -9.81
CA SER A 5 -9.81 -1.21 -8.78
C SER A 5 -10.13 -0.74 -7.36
N TYR A 6 -10.20 0.57 -7.13
CA TYR A 6 -10.56 1.13 -5.83
C TYR A 6 -12.07 1.12 -5.61
N GLU A 7 -12.85 1.39 -6.66
CA GLU A 7 -14.32 1.37 -6.62
C GLU A 7 -14.88 -0.05 -6.60
N SER A 8 -14.16 -1.02 -7.17
CA SER A 8 -14.51 -2.42 -7.05
C SER A 8 -14.44 -2.77 -5.58
N VAL A 9 -15.62 -2.84 -4.95
CA VAL A 9 -15.81 -3.58 -3.72
C VAL A 9 -15.58 -5.02 -4.09
N VAL A 10 -14.32 -5.44 -4.02
CA VAL A 10 -13.98 -6.85 -4.14
C VAL A 10 -14.50 -7.49 -2.85
N ASN A 11 -15.79 -7.85 -2.89
CA ASN A 11 -16.43 -8.81 -1.99
C ASN A 11 -15.94 -10.24 -2.26
N SER A 12 -14.96 -10.45 -3.17
CA SER A 12 -14.46 -11.78 -3.46
C SER A 12 -13.62 -12.28 -2.28
N ASN A 13 -14.26 -13.16 -1.50
CA ASN A 13 -13.74 -14.03 -0.45
C ASN A 13 -13.74 -13.42 0.97
N LYS A 14 -14.82 -12.73 1.36
CA LYS A 14 -15.03 -12.37 2.77
C LYS A 14 -15.14 -13.60 3.67
N GLU A 15 -15.87 -14.65 3.30
CA GLU A 15 -16.12 -15.75 4.24
C GLU A 15 -14.88 -16.60 4.52
N ASP A 16 -14.22 -17.14 3.49
CA ASP A 16 -13.08 -18.05 3.70
C ASP A 16 -11.86 -17.40 4.35
N CYS A 17 -11.54 -16.14 4.00
CA CYS A 17 -10.43 -15.44 4.64
C CYS A 17 -10.77 -14.98 6.06
N LEU A 18 -11.99 -14.50 6.33
CA LEU A 18 -12.39 -14.08 7.67
C LEU A 18 -12.46 -15.27 8.64
N ASN A 19 -12.78 -16.47 8.15
CA ASN A 19 -12.84 -17.69 8.96
C ASN A 19 -11.47 -18.11 9.55
N ILE A 20 -10.36 -17.68 8.93
CA ILE A 20 -8.99 -17.98 9.39
C ILE A 20 -8.49 -16.93 10.39
N LEU A 21 -9.12 -15.75 10.44
CA LEU A 21 -8.72 -14.66 11.31
C LEU A 21 -9.25 -14.85 12.74
N THR A 22 -8.44 -14.42 13.71
CA THR A 22 -8.87 -14.24 15.10
C THR A 22 -9.94 -13.14 15.19
N ASP A 23 -10.70 -13.11 16.28
CA ASP A 23 -11.76 -12.11 16.46
C ASP A 23 -11.23 -10.68 16.52
N ALA A 24 -10.02 -10.50 17.07
CA ALA A 24 -9.32 -9.22 17.03
C ALA A 24 -8.97 -8.80 15.59
N GLU A 25 -8.44 -9.71 14.77
CA GLU A 25 -8.11 -9.42 13.38
C GLU A 25 -9.38 -9.15 12.53
N LYS A 26 -10.46 -9.90 12.76
CA LYS A 26 -11.77 -9.63 12.13
C LYS A 26 -12.25 -8.22 12.46
N GLU A 27 -12.12 -7.79 13.71
CA GLU A 27 -12.47 -6.42 14.12
C GLU A 27 -11.57 -5.41 13.41
N LEU A 28 -10.25 -5.63 13.35
CA LEU A 28 -9.34 -4.77 12.60
C LEU A 28 -9.75 -4.65 11.13
N THR A 29 -10.20 -5.72 10.47
CA THR A 29 -10.61 -5.65 9.05
C THR A 29 -11.72 -4.62 8.80
N LYS A 30 -12.57 -4.32 9.79
CA LYS A 30 -13.63 -3.30 9.69
C LYS A 30 -13.08 -1.87 9.59
N HIS A 31 -11.81 -1.67 9.94
CA HIS A 31 -11.12 -0.38 9.87
C HIS A 31 -10.32 -0.16 8.58
N PHE A 32 -10.22 -1.18 7.72
CA PHE A 32 -9.48 -1.10 6.47
C PHE A 32 -10.34 -1.49 5.27
N LYS A 33 -10.24 -0.69 4.20
CA LYS A 33 -10.72 -1.10 2.89
C LYS A 33 -9.60 -1.84 2.16
N ARG A 34 -9.83 -3.11 1.84
CA ARG A 34 -8.91 -3.90 1.03
C ARG A 34 -9.17 -3.65 -0.45
N VAL A 35 -8.12 -3.30 -1.18
CA VAL A 35 -8.14 -3.12 -2.65
C VAL A 35 -7.13 -4.08 -3.25
N ILE A 36 -7.54 -4.87 -4.23
CA ILE A 36 -6.64 -5.79 -4.95
C ILE A 36 -6.22 -5.13 -6.26
N THR A 37 -4.92 -5.09 -6.50
CA THR A 37 -4.32 -4.55 -7.72
C THR A 37 -3.36 -5.56 -8.35
N VAL A 38 -2.93 -5.32 -9.58
CA VAL A 38 -1.97 -6.18 -10.26
C VAL A 38 -0.56 -5.61 -10.08
N GLY A 39 0.32 -6.40 -9.46
CA GLY A 39 1.73 -6.10 -9.29
C GLY A 39 2.60 -6.64 -10.43
N LYS A 40 3.91 -6.67 -10.21
CA LYS A 40 4.88 -7.19 -11.18
C LYS A 40 4.64 -8.69 -11.44
N GLY A 41 4.68 -9.09 -12.71
CA GLY A 41 4.47 -10.49 -13.12
C GLY A 41 3.01 -10.94 -13.01
N SER A 42 2.06 -10.01 -13.16
CA SER A 42 0.61 -10.28 -13.11
C SER A 42 0.11 -10.86 -11.78
N LYS A 43 0.90 -10.73 -10.70
CA LYS A 43 0.52 -11.22 -9.38
C LYS A 43 -0.43 -10.24 -8.69
N PRO A 44 -1.53 -10.71 -8.08
CA PRO A 44 -2.39 -9.84 -7.29
C PRO A 44 -1.66 -9.35 -6.04
N VAL A 45 -1.81 -8.06 -5.73
CA VAL A 45 -1.26 -7.41 -4.53
C VAL A 45 -2.40 -6.69 -3.81
N SER A 46 -2.59 -7.01 -2.53
CA SER A 46 -3.57 -6.35 -1.67
C SER A 46 -2.99 -5.08 -1.06
N ILE A 47 -3.78 -4.01 -1.10
CA ILE A 47 -3.47 -2.74 -0.45
C ILE A 47 -4.59 -2.47 0.56
N LEU A 48 -4.22 -2.18 1.81
CA LEU A 48 -5.15 -1.87 2.89
C LEU A 48 -5.21 -0.35 3.07
N PHE A 49 -6.40 0.22 2.94
CA PHE A 49 -6.65 1.64 3.12
C PHE A 49 -7.28 1.89 4.49
N PRO A 50 -6.57 2.53 5.45
CA PRO A 50 -7.17 2.96 6.72
C PRO A 50 -8.32 3.95 6.50
N LYS A 51 -9.31 4.00 7.41
CA LYS A 51 -10.47 4.94 7.32
C LYS A 51 -10.07 6.38 6.97
N ARG A 52 -9.08 6.94 7.66
CA ARG A 52 -8.58 8.30 7.39
C ARG A 52 -8.05 8.49 5.96
N VAL A 53 -7.41 7.47 5.38
CA VAL A 53 -6.94 7.54 3.99
C VAL A 53 -8.11 7.43 3.03
N GLN A 54 -9.14 6.62 3.37
CA GLN A 54 -10.37 6.54 2.59
C GLN A 54 -11.06 7.91 2.50
N GLU A 55 -11.15 8.66 3.60
CA GLU A 55 -11.71 10.02 3.63
C GLU A 55 -10.97 10.96 2.65
N PHE A 56 -9.64 10.91 2.60
CA PHE A 56 -8.87 11.70 1.62
C PHE A 56 -9.14 11.26 0.18
N VAL A 57 -9.28 9.96 -0.06
CA VAL A 57 -9.63 9.45 -1.39
C VAL A 57 -11.04 9.89 -1.79
N ASP A 58 -12.01 9.82 -0.88
CA ASP A 58 -13.38 10.23 -1.13
C ASP A 58 -13.47 11.73 -1.45
N MET A 59 -12.68 12.56 -0.77
CA MET A 59 -12.54 13.98 -1.09
C MET A 59 -11.95 14.18 -2.49
N MET A 60 -10.89 13.46 -2.87
CA MET A 60 -10.34 13.53 -4.23
C MET A 60 -11.36 13.10 -5.29
N LEU A 61 -12.16 12.07 -5.02
CA LEU A 61 -13.22 11.59 -5.91
C LEU A 61 -14.35 12.62 -6.02
N LEU A 62 -14.70 13.30 -4.94
CA LEU A 62 -15.67 14.40 -4.95
C LEU A 62 -15.19 15.54 -5.86
N VAL A 63 -13.97 16.02 -5.66
CA VAL A 63 -13.37 17.09 -6.49
C VAL A 63 -13.31 16.67 -7.96
N ARG A 64 -12.97 15.41 -8.24
CA ARG A 64 -12.97 14.87 -9.60
C ARG A 64 -14.37 14.87 -10.24
N LYS A 65 -15.44 14.68 -9.47
CA LYS A 65 -16.83 14.70 -9.97
C LYS A 65 -17.36 16.12 -10.15
N THR A 66 -16.96 17.05 -9.30
CA THR A 66 -17.50 18.42 -9.28
C THR A 66 -16.71 19.42 -10.12
N THR A 67 -15.50 19.06 -10.56
CA THR A 67 -14.62 19.94 -11.34
C THR A 67 -14.23 19.31 -12.68
N THR A 68 -13.71 20.14 -13.59
CA THR A 68 -13.19 19.72 -14.90
C THR A 68 -11.66 19.54 -14.92
N VAL A 69 -11.00 19.66 -13.75
CA VAL A 69 -9.53 19.62 -13.63
C VAL A 69 -8.96 18.28 -14.07
N VAL A 70 -9.69 17.18 -13.82
CA VAL A 70 -9.32 15.83 -14.24
C VAL A 70 -10.29 15.38 -15.33
N PRO A 71 -9.80 15.08 -16.55
CA PRO A 71 -10.65 14.53 -17.63
C PRO A 71 -11.37 13.26 -17.19
N LYS A 72 -12.63 13.10 -17.59
CA LYS A 72 -13.46 11.94 -17.19
C LYS A 72 -12.86 10.62 -17.68
N GLU A 73 -12.17 10.67 -18.80
CA GLU A 73 -11.52 9.55 -19.50
C GLU A 73 -10.27 9.05 -18.75
N ASN A 74 -9.72 9.84 -17.82
CA ASN A 74 -8.50 9.46 -17.09
C ASN A 74 -8.76 8.26 -16.15
N PRO A 75 -8.19 7.08 -16.38
CA PRO A 75 -8.60 5.88 -15.66
C PRO A 75 -7.91 5.71 -14.30
N PHE A 76 -7.07 6.66 -13.87
CA PHE A 76 -6.26 6.53 -12.66
C PHE A 76 -6.94 7.12 -11.42
N LEU A 77 -6.75 6.47 -10.27
CA LEU A 77 -7.25 6.99 -8.98
C LEU A 77 -6.55 8.30 -8.60
N PHE A 78 -5.22 8.32 -8.70
CA PHE A 78 -4.38 9.50 -8.44
C PHE A 78 -4.05 10.18 -9.77
N ALA A 79 -5.02 10.94 -10.28
CA ALA A 79 -4.96 11.55 -11.61
C ALA A 79 -4.36 12.96 -11.59
N LEU A 80 -3.68 13.32 -12.68
CA LEU A 80 -3.31 14.67 -13.08
C LEU A 80 -4.02 15.02 -14.40
N ALA A 81 -4.06 16.30 -14.77
CA ALA A 81 -4.56 16.72 -16.08
C ALA A 81 -3.79 15.96 -17.19
N GLY A 82 -4.47 15.02 -17.85
CA GLY A 82 -3.90 14.16 -18.89
C GLY A 82 -2.97 13.01 -18.44
N SER A 83 -2.72 12.78 -17.15
CA SER A 83 -1.79 11.71 -16.69
C SER A 83 -2.07 11.21 -15.26
N TRP A 84 -1.09 10.59 -14.59
CA TRP A 84 -1.18 10.12 -13.20
C TRP A 84 -0.06 10.70 -12.35
N ILE A 85 -0.30 10.76 -11.04
CA ILE A 85 0.71 11.17 -10.07
C ILE A 85 1.79 10.08 -9.96
N ASP A 86 3.05 10.44 -10.23
CA ASP A 86 4.19 9.58 -9.90
C ASP A 86 4.56 9.74 -8.42
N GLY A 87 4.21 8.75 -7.61
CA GLY A 87 4.47 8.75 -6.17
C GLY A 87 5.96 8.90 -5.81
N SER A 88 6.88 8.41 -6.64
CA SER A 88 8.32 8.50 -6.34
C SER A 88 8.85 9.93 -6.49
N SER A 89 8.48 10.60 -7.58
CA SER A 89 8.84 12.01 -7.79
C SER A 89 8.11 12.94 -6.83
N THR A 90 6.83 12.67 -6.54
CA THR A 90 6.07 13.42 -5.53
C THR A 90 6.70 13.30 -4.14
N LEU A 91 7.07 12.09 -3.71
CA LEU A 91 7.74 11.88 -2.42
C LEU A 91 9.08 12.62 -2.37
N ARG A 92 9.89 12.55 -3.42
CA ARG A 92 11.18 13.27 -3.49
C ARG A 92 11.00 14.78 -3.40
N LYS A 93 9.99 15.33 -4.07
CA LYS A 93 9.64 16.76 -3.98
C LYS A 93 9.34 17.15 -2.53
N TYR A 94 8.50 16.39 -1.85
CA TYR A 94 8.11 16.71 -0.47
C TYR A 94 9.21 16.43 0.56
N ALA A 95 10.08 15.45 0.31
CA ALA A 95 11.26 15.19 1.13
C ALA A 95 12.21 16.39 1.16
N VAL A 96 12.38 17.09 0.03
CA VAL A 96 13.20 18.31 -0.03
C VAL A 96 12.51 19.47 0.68
N SER A 97 11.19 19.62 0.51
CA SER A 97 10.46 20.75 1.10
C SER A 97 10.20 20.62 2.60
N CYS A 98 10.28 19.42 3.19
CA CYS A 98 9.97 19.22 4.60
C CYS A 98 11.10 19.59 5.56
N GLY A 99 12.26 20.03 5.06
CA GLY A 99 13.40 20.44 5.90
C GLY A 99 14.16 19.27 6.54
N ALA A 100 14.01 18.05 6.03
CA ALA A 100 14.79 16.91 6.49
C ALA A 100 16.30 17.15 6.28
N GLN A 101 17.12 16.71 7.24
CA GLN A 101 18.58 16.86 7.15
C GLN A 101 19.18 16.13 5.94
N ASN A 102 18.59 14.99 5.57
CA ASN A 102 19.03 14.21 4.41
C ASN A 102 17.84 13.75 3.55
N PRO A 103 17.26 14.66 2.74
CA PRO A 103 16.08 14.38 1.91
C PRO A 103 16.27 13.22 0.93
N ALA A 104 17.50 13.02 0.44
CA ALA A 104 17.83 11.95 -0.51
C ALA A 104 17.60 10.54 0.07
N THR A 105 17.49 10.41 1.39
CA THR A 105 17.22 9.14 2.07
C THR A 105 15.73 8.83 2.22
N LEU A 106 14.85 9.83 2.06
CA LEU A 106 13.40 9.68 2.16
C LEU A 106 12.82 9.19 0.83
N THR A 107 13.18 7.95 0.46
CA THR A 107 12.70 7.28 -0.76
C THR A 107 11.72 6.17 -0.41
N SER A 108 10.82 5.84 -1.35
CA SER A 108 9.86 4.75 -1.18
C SER A 108 10.53 3.40 -0.92
N SER A 109 11.70 3.15 -1.50
CA SER A 109 12.48 1.93 -1.26
C SER A 109 13.09 1.87 0.14
N ARG A 110 13.60 2.99 0.67
CA ARG A 110 14.17 3.04 2.02
C ARG A 110 13.10 3.02 3.10
N LEU A 111 12.01 3.75 2.91
CA LEU A 111 10.82 3.68 3.78
C LEU A 111 10.29 2.24 3.87
N ARG A 112 10.18 1.55 2.72
CA ARG A 112 9.82 0.14 2.68
C ARG A 112 10.79 -0.70 3.51
N LYS A 113 12.11 -0.56 3.32
CA LYS A 113 13.12 -1.27 4.13
C LYS A 113 12.96 -1.01 5.64
N GLN A 114 12.76 0.24 6.04
CA GLN A 114 12.55 0.59 7.45
C GLN A 114 11.32 -0.09 8.03
N ILE A 115 10.19 -0.11 7.30
CA ILE A 115 8.98 -0.80 7.73
C ILE A 115 9.24 -2.31 7.90
N ALA A 116 9.94 -2.96 6.97
CA ALA A 116 10.32 -4.37 7.13
C ALA A 116 11.16 -4.58 8.38
N THR A 117 12.19 -3.76 8.61
CA THR A 117 13.06 -3.88 9.78
C THR A 117 12.29 -3.70 11.09
N VAL A 118 11.40 -2.71 11.16
CA VAL A 118 10.57 -2.51 12.36
C VAL A 118 9.63 -3.69 12.59
N LEU A 119 8.99 -4.19 11.54
CA LEU A 119 8.10 -5.37 11.64
C LEU A 119 8.86 -6.64 12.05
N GLN A 120 10.12 -6.80 11.62
CA GLN A 120 10.99 -7.89 12.10
C GLN A 120 11.25 -7.77 13.61
N ILE A 121 11.58 -6.57 14.11
CA ILE A 121 11.82 -6.32 15.54
C ILE A 121 10.58 -6.64 16.38
N LEU A 122 9.38 -6.49 15.81
CA LEU A 122 8.11 -6.83 16.47
C LEU A 122 7.86 -8.35 16.59
N ASN A 123 8.86 -9.18 16.27
CA ASN A 123 8.89 -10.65 16.40
C ASN A 123 7.68 -11.35 15.76
N LEU A 124 7.35 -10.93 14.54
CA LEU A 124 6.31 -11.56 13.73
C LEU A 124 6.65 -13.04 13.47
N THR A 125 5.63 -13.88 13.52
CA THR A 125 5.75 -15.29 13.11
C THR A 125 6.15 -15.40 11.64
N GLU A 126 6.66 -16.56 11.22
CA GLU A 126 7.09 -16.79 9.84
C GLU A 126 5.96 -16.55 8.82
N ILE A 127 4.72 -16.85 9.21
CA ILE A 127 3.50 -16.62 8.42
C ILE A 127 3.22 -15.11 8.28
N GLU A 128 3.27 -14.35 9.38
CA GLU A 128 3.06 -12.91 9.37
C GLU A 128 4.16 -12.18 8.57
N MET A 129 5.41 -12.66 8.65
CA MET A 129 6.50 -12.14 7.82
C MET A 129 6.27 -12.36 6.32
N GLU A 130 5.74 -13.52 5.91
CA GLU A 130 5.38 -13.78 4.51
C GLU A 130 4.26 -12.86 4.03
N GLN A 131 3.26 -12.61 4.88
CA GLN A 131 2.17 -11.67 4.59
C GLN A 131 2.67 -10.24 4.43
N VAL A 132 3.53 -9.77 5.35
CA VAL A 132 4.13 -8.43 5.30
C VAL A 132 4.93 -8.24 4.01
N ALA A 133 5.74 -9.21 3.63
CA ALA A 133 6.56 -9.04 2.44
C ALA A 133 5.79 -9.17 1.12
N THR A 134 4.73 -9.98 1.11
CA THR A 134 3.74 -9.98 0.03
C THR A 134 3.10 -8.60 -0.12
N PHE A 135 2.69 -7.98 1.00
CA PHE A 135 2.18 -6.61 1.01
C PHE A 135 3.21 -5.58 0.51
N MET A 136 4.48 -5.78 0.83
CA MET A 136 5.58 -4.92 0.39
C MET A 136 6.02 -5.15 -1.07
N GLY A 137 5.49 -6.18 -1.73
CA GLY A 137 5.75 -6.50 -3.15
C GLY A 137 7.05 -7.28 -3.39
N HIS A 138 7.55 -8.01 -2.39
CA HIS A 138 8.77 -8.82 -2.49
C HIS A 138 8.47 -10.26 -2.96
N THR A 139 9.43 -10.92 -3.63
CA THR A 139 9.39 -12.35 -3.99
C THR A 139 10.20 -13.19 -3.00
N LYS A 140 9.79 -14.46 -2.76
CA LYS A 140 10.45 -15.45 -1.87
C LYS A 140 11.98 -15.48 -1.94
N LYS A 141 12.58 -15.31 -3.11
CA LYS A 141 14.05 -15.37 -3.28
C LYS A 141 14.81 -14.19 -2.63
N THR A 142 14.13 -13.07 -2.41
CA THR A 142 14.69 -11.88 -1.72
C THR A 142 14.57 -11.98 -0.19
N HIS A 143 13.84 -13.00 0.31
CA HIS A 143 13.66 -13.19 1.75
C HIS A 143 14.85 -13.83 2.43
N GLU A 144 15.44 -14.85 1.79
CA GLU A 144 16.47 -15.65 2.47
C GLU A 144 17.74 -14.84 2.78
N GLU A 145 18.10 -13.88 1.92
CA GLU A 145 19.32 -13.08 2.11
C GLU A 145 19.13 -11.85 3.02
N PHE A 146 17.97 -11.18 3.01
CA PHE A 146 17.75 -9.97 3.82
C PHE A 146 17.12 -10.25 5.19
N TYR A 147 16.40 -11.37 5.38
CA TYR A 147 15.65 -11.65 6.62
C TYR A 147 16.37 -12.66 7.53
N ARG A 148 17.19 -13.59 7.02
CA ARG A 148 17.93 -14.55 7.88
C ARG A 148 19.14 -13.95 8.59
N TYR A 149 19.65 -12.79 8.16
CA TYR A 149 20.91 -12.23 8.67
C TYR A 149 20.84 -11.80 10.16
N PHE A 150 19.64 -11.67 10.76
CA PHE A 150 19.50 -11.19 12.13
C PHE A 150 18.86 -12.19 13.13
N ASN A 151 18.57 -13.42 12.73
CA ASN A 151 18.11 -14.48 13.66
C ASN A 151 19.25 -15.13 14.49
N PHE A 152 20.40 -14.46 14.63
CA PHE A 152 21.55 -14.94 15.41
C PHE A 152 22.06 -13.92 16.44
N LEU A 153 21.14 -13.20 17.09
CA LEU A 153 21.37 -12.60 18.41
C LEU A 153 20.17 -12.88 19.32
#